data_AF-A0A382L2W6-F1
#
_entry.id   AF-A0A382L2W6-F1
#
_cell.length_a   1.000
_cell.length_b   1.000
_cell.length_c   1.000
_cell.angle_alpha   90.00
_cell.angle_beta   90.00
_cell.angle_gamma   90.00
#
_symmetry.space_group_name_H-M   'P 1'
#
loop_
_entity.id
_entity.type
_entity.pdbx_description
1 polymer ?
#
loop_
_entity_poly.entity_id
_entity_poly.type
_entity_poly.pdbx_seq_one_letter_code
_entity_poly.pdbx_strand_id
1 'polypeptide(L)' 'MPKGYWLATYKKIESKDNLGNYAAKATGTIKSYGGNPLVRGGKYKCLEGNDFPRTVIWEFPTYE' A
#
# COMPACT_ATOMS: atom_id res chain seq x y z
N MET A 1 14.14 12.36 -12.82
CA MET A 1 14.52 11.82 -11.50
C MET A 1 13.95 10.41 -11.38
N PRO A 2 14.60 9.50 -10.64
CA PRO A 2 14.05 8.17 -10.38
C PRO A 2 12.77 8.29 -9.53
N LYS A 3 11.78 7.43 -9.81
CA LYS A 3 10.53 7.36 -9.05
C LYS A 3 10.76 6.74 -7.67
N GLY A 4 9.94 7.13 -6.70
CA GLY A 4 9.86 6.47 -5.39
C GLY A 4 8.78 5.39 -5.39
N TYR A 5 9.03 4.28 -4.69
CA TYR A 5 8.04 3.22 -4.50
C TYR A 5 7.88 2.90 -3.03
N TRP A 6 6.69 3.14 -2.49
CA TRP A 6 6.34 2.75 -1.14
C TRP A 6 5.55 1.44 -1.15
N LEU A 7 6.18 0.39 -0.62
CA LEU A 7 5.60 -0.93 -0.46
C LEU A 7 5.19 -1.15 1.00
N ALA A 8 3.93 -1.51 1.22
CA ALA A 8 3.41 -1.85 2.54
C ALA A 8 2.80 -3.25 2.51
N THR A 9 3.42 -4.19 3.23
CA THR A 9 2.92 -5.54 3.44
C THR A 9 2.33 -5.65 4.85
N TYR A 10 1.11 -6.17 4.93
CA TYR A 10 0.36 -6.28 6.18
C TYR A 10 0.59 -7.67 6.73
N LYS A 11 1.17 -7.79 7.93
CA LYS A 11 1.39 -9.09 8.59
C LYS A 11 0.11 -9.70 9.15
N LYS A 12 -0.80 -8.85 9.64
CA LYS A 12 -2.11 -9.24 10.18
C LYS A 12 -3.11 -8.10 9.98
N ILE A 13 -4.39 -8.45 9.87
CA ILE A 13 -5.51 -7.50 9.82
C ILE A 13 -6.45 -7.84 10.97
N GLU A 14 -6.40 -7.06 12.04
CA GLU A 14 -7.21 -7.30 13.25
C GLU A 14 -8.66 -6.83 13.09
N SER A 15 -8.88 -5.72 12.38
CA SER A 15 -10.21 -5.17 12.10
C SER A 15 -10.25 -4.56 10.70
N LYS A 16 -11.19 -5.06 9.89
CA LYS A 16 -11.42 -4.55 8.53
C LYS A 16 -11.98 -3.12 8.54
N ASP A 17 -12.82 -2.80 9.53
CA ASP A 17 -13.43 -1.47 9.65
C ASP A 17 -12.39 -0.41 10.02
N ASN A 18 -11.52 -0.71 10.99
CA ASN A 18 -10.42 0.18 11.36
C ASN A 18 -9.45 0.38 10.19
N LEU A 19 -9.16 -0.69 9.45
CA LEU A 19 -8.34 -0.61 8.24
C LEU A 19 -8.98 0.29 7.18
N GLY A 20 -10.30 0.19 6.97
CA GLY A 20 -11.05 1.06 6.05
C GLY A 20 -10.98 2.53 6.46
N ASN A 21 -11.23 2.82 7.74
CA ASN A 21 -11.18 4.17 8.31
C ASN A 21 -9.79 4.79 8.17
N TYR A 22 -8.74 4.02 8.46
CA TYR A 22 -7.35 4.44 8.23
C TYR A 22 -7.09 4.70 6.75
N ALA A 23 -7.49 3.76 5.88
CA ALA A 23 -7.23 3.85 4.45
C ALA A 23 -7.89 5.07 3.81
N ALA A 24 -9.08 5.47 4.26
CA ALA A 24 -9.76 6.68 3.79
C ALA A 24 -8.93 7.94 4.11
N LYS A 25 -8.46 8.07 5.36
CA LYS A 25 -7.63 9.21 5.79
C LYS A 25 -6.26 9.22 5.09
N ALA A 26 -5.57 8.08 5.10
CA ALA A 26 -4.24 7.95 4.51
C ALA A 26 -4.25 8.18 2.99
N THR A 27 -5.28 7.71 2.27
CA THR A 27 -5.36 7.89 0.81
C THR A 27 -5.37 9.37 0.42
N GLY A 28 -6.05 10.22 1.19
CA GLY A 28 -6.07 11.67 0.95
C GLY A 28 -4.68 12.28 1.02
N THR A 29 -3.97 12.02 2.12
CA THR A 29 -2.59 12.49 2.32
C THR A 29 -1.65 11.93 1.26
N ILE A 30 -1.70 10.64 0.96
CA ILE A 30 -0.81 10.03 -0.04
C ILE A 30 -0.96 10.70 -1.41
N LYS A 31 -2.21 10.93 -1.84
CA LYS A 31 -2.48 11.61 -3.11
C LYS A 31 -2.02 13.06 -3.12
N SER A 32 -2.09 13.78 -2.00
CA SER A 32 -1.65 15.18 -1.94
C SER A 32 -0.13 15.33 -2.14
N TYR A 33 0.64 14.27 -1.91
CA TYR A 33 2.09 14.20 -2.17
C TYR A 33 2.41 13.53 -3.53
N GLY A 34 1.43 13.36 -4.42
CA GLY A 34 1.65 12.78 -5.76
C GLY A 34 1.65 11.26 -5.80
N GLY A 35 1.19 10.58 -4.74
CA GLY A 35 1.12 9.13 -4.69
C GLY A 35 0.09 8.55 -5.67
N ASN A 36 0.57 7.74 -6.61
CA ASN A 36 -0.21 6.99 -7.60
C ASN A 36 -0.37 5.51 -7.15
N PRO A 37 -1.59 4.98 -6.98
CA PRO A 37 -1.78 3.61 -6.52
C PRO A 37 -1.50 2.60 -7.65
N LEU A 38 -0.55 1.70 -7.44
CA LEU A 38 -0.27 0.58 -8.36
C LEU A 38 -0.93 -0.72 -7.89
N VAL A 39 -0.90 -1.02 -6.59
CA VAL A 39 -1.49 -2.23 -6.00
C VAL A 39 -2.24 -1.87 -4.71
N ARG A 40 -3.46 -2.38 -4.54
CA ARG A 40 -4.33 -2.07 -3.38
C ARG A 40 -4.95 -3.32 -2.74
N GLY A 41 -4.16 -4.38 -2.55
CA GLY A 41 -4.59 -5.63 -1.91
C GLY A 41 -5.38 -6.56 -2.83
N GLY A 42 -4.90 -6.74 -4.07
CA GLY A 42 -5.45 -7.69 -5.03
C GLY A 42 -4.96 -9.13 -4.79
N LYS A 43 -5.42 -10.05 -5.66
CA LYS A 43 -4.91 -11.42 -5.68
C LYS A 43 -3.42 -11.41 -6.00
N TYR A 44 -2.66 -12.25 -5.31
CA TYR A 44 -1.26 -12.47 -5.61
C TYR A 44 -0.91 -13.93 -5.33
N LYS A 45 0.27 -14.34 -5.78
CA LYS A 45 0.83 -15.66 -5.53
C LYS A 45 2.14 -15.48 -4.76
N CYS A 46 2.23 -16.05 -3.58
CA CYS A 46 3.51 -16.15 -2.87
C CYS A 46 4.36 -17.20 -3.60
N LEU A 47 5.52 -16.78 -4.11
CA LEU A 47 6.46 -17.69 -4.79
C LEU A 47 7.38 -18.36 -3.77
N GLU A 48 7.84 -17.61 -2.76
CA GLU A 48 8.73 -18.06 -1.69
C GLU A 48 8.49 -17.24 -0.42
N GLY A 49 8.79 -17.82 0.75
CA GLY A 49 8.77 -17.11 2.04
C GLY A 49 7.38 -16.93 2.67
N ASN A 50 7.19 -15.81 3.37
CA ASN A 50 5.98 -15.53 4.14
C ASN A 50 4.84 -14.98 3.28
N ASP A 51 3.62 -15.47 3.58
CA ASP A 51 2.39 -14.97 2.99
C ASP A 51 1.88 -13.74 3.78
N PHE A 52 1.44 -12.70 3.06
CA PHE A 52 0.85 -11.48 3.61
C PHE A 52 -0.62 -11.33 3.20
N PRO A 53 -1.58 -11.16 4.13
CA PRO A 53 -2.98 -10.97 3.78
C PRO A 53 -3.27 -9.75 2.87
N ARG A 54 -2.36 -8.78 2.80
CA ARG A 54 -2.52 -7.59 1.96
C ARG A 54 -1.17 -6.95 1.63
N THR A 55 -1.02 -6.57 0.37
CA THR A 55 0.09 -5.77 -0.12
C THR A 55 -0.43 -4.52 -0.83
N VAL A 56 0.19 -3.38 -0.55
CA VAL A 56 -0.11 -2.10 -1.19
C VAL A 56 1.18 -1.52 -1.76
N ILE A 57 1.11 -0.99 -2.98
CA ILE A 57 2.25 -0.35 -3.65
C ILE A 57 1.79 1.01 -4.17
N TRP A 58 2.53 2.05 -3.80
CA TRP A 58 2.38 3.41 -4.28
C TRP A 58 3.61 3.83 -5.05
N GLU A 59 3.39 4.49 -6.18
CA GLU A 59 4.42 5.16 -6.96
C GLU A 59 4.38 6.66 -6.68
N PHE A 60 5.55 7.27 -6.53
CA PHE A 60 5.72 8.71 -6.37
C PHE A 60 6.67 9.26 -7.45
N PRO A 61 6.58 10.57 -7.78
CA PRO A 61 7.48 11.19 -8.77
C PRO A 61 8.97 11.10 -8.41
N THR A 62 9.28 11.09 -7.11
CA THR A 62 10.62 11.05 -6.49
C THR A 62 10.60 10.16 -5.25
N TYR A 63 11.78 9.88 -4.66
CA TYR A 63 11.89 9.13 -3.41
C TYR A 63 11.56 10.00 -2.18
N GLU A 64 12.03 11.25 -2.22
CA GLU A 64 11.70 12.34 -1.30
C GLU A 64 10.23 12.75 -1.40
#